data_AF-A0A5E4BVD2-F1
#
_entry.id   AF-A0A5E4BVD2-F1
#
_cell.length_a   1.000
_cell.length_b   1.000
_cell.length_c   1.000
_cell.angle_alpha   90.00
_cell.angle_beta   90.00
_cell.angle_gamma   90.00
#
_symmetry.space_group_name_H-M   'P 1'
#
loop_
_entity.id
_entity.type
_entity.pdbx_description
1 polymer ?
#
loop_
_entity_poly.entity_id
_entity_poly.type
_entity_poly.pdbx_seq_one_letter_code
_entity_poly.pdbx_strand_id
1 'polypeptide(L)'
;MVSLANASTLQKDSSWIEMIRKFVTKTLEDGSRLNSKQLNRLLGVSWRLMQIQPNREATETLIKAVYTLYQQRGLLLPVRTLLLKFFSKIYQKEELRSYRLRYRSKVLSRWLAGLPLQLSHLGSRNPELSTQLIDIIHTAAARANKELLKSLQTTAPRIYDPQEGTVVVLPAESQKRLVQLVYFLPSLPTDLLSRLSRCCIMGRLSSSLSAMLIGILHMRSSLSGWKYSVKDWLITDVDYFSFLFSTLTGFSKEELTWLQNLRGVPHVIQTQLSPVLLYLTDLDQFLHHWDVTEAVCHSLLVIPARSQSFDILQSAISKHLVGLTVIPDSTAGCVFGVICKLLDHTCVVSETLLPFLASCCYSLLYFLLTLEKGEAEHLKKR
;
A
#
# COMPACT_ATOMS: atom_id res chain seq x y z
N MET A 1 4.41 -1.65 59.96
CA MET A 1 3.96 -1.36 58.57
C MET A 1 2.45 -1.27 58.58
N VAL A 2 1.89 -0.05 58.54
CA VAL A 2 0.43 0.18 58.55
C VAL A 2 0.00 0.53 57.13
N SER A 3 -0.97 -0.22 56.61
CA SER A 3 -1.56 -0.06 55.28
C SER A 3 -2.25 1.31 55.16
N LEU A 4 -1.79 2.14 54.22
CA LEU A 4 -2.29 3.50 53.94
C LEU A 4 -3.43 3.54 52.90
N ALA A 5 -4.23 2.49 52.80
CA ALA A 5 -5.34 2.42 51.84
C ALA A 5 -6.65 2.06 52.53
N ASN A 6 -7.19 2.97 53.33
CA ASN A 6 -8.59 2.92 53.78
C ASN A 6 -9.45 3.73 52.81
N ALA A 7 -10.58 3.16 52.37
CA ALA A 7 -11.50 3.72 51.38
C ALA A 7 -12.07 5.12 51.69
N SER A 8 -11.86 5.64 52.91
CA SER A 8 -12.28 6.97 53.34
C SER A 8 -11.35 8.12 52.91
N THR A 9 -10.08 7.87 52.54
CA THR A 9 -9.18 8.91 52.00
C THR A 9 -9.50 9.26 50.54
N LEU A 10 -10.03 8.31 49.76
CA LEU A 10 -10.46 8.51 48.37
C LEU A 10 -11.53 9.60 48.19
N GLN A 11 -12.40 9.81 49.18
CA GLN A 11 -13.46 10.83 49.12
C GLN A 11 -12.92 12.25 49.34
N LYS A 12 -11.97 12.45 50.28
CA LYS A 12 -11.30 13.76 50.49
C LYS A 12 -10.35 14.10 49.34
N ASP A 13 -9.74 13.09 48.73
CA ASP A 13 -8.83 13.28 47.60
C ASP A 13 -9.53 13.65 46.28
N SER A 14 -10.84 13.43 46.18
CA SER A 14 -11.61 13.74 44.97
C SER A 14 -11.59 15.21 44.58
N SER A 15 -11.57 16.13 45.55
CA SER A 15 -11.66 17.58 45.33
C SER A 15 -10.39 18.18 44.73
N TRP A 16 -9.21 17.78 45.21
CA TRP A 16 -7.94 18.26 44.67
C TRP A 16 -7.62 17.62 43.31
N ILE A 17 -7.97 16.35 43.12
CA ILE A 17 -7.82 15.67 41.82
C ILE A 17 -8.68 16.39 40.76
N GLU A 18 -9.89 16.80 41.12
CA GLU A 18 -10.77 17.57 40.24
C GLU A 18 -10.21 18.97 39.94
N MET A 19 -9.61 19.66 40.91
CA MET A 19 -8.91 20.93 40.67
C MET A 19 -7.74 20.78 39.69
N ILE A 20 -6.89 19.75 39.86
CA ILE A 20 -5.79 19.48 38.93
C ILE A 20 -6.36 19.14 37.54
N ARG A 21 -7.41 18.31 37.47
CA ARG A 21 -8.06 17.97 36.20
C ARG A 21 -8.56 19.22 35.48
N LYS A 22 -9.27 20.11 36.17
CA LYS A 22 -9.75 21.38 35.60
C LYS A 22 -8.60 22.26 35.12
N PHE A 23 -7.55 22.41 35.93
CA PHE A 23 -6.35 23.15 35.56
C PHE A 23 -5.69 22.60 34.29
N VAL A 24 -5.46 21.29 34.24
CA VAL A 24 -4.83 20.61 33.09
C VAL A 24 -5.69 20.74 31.83
N THR A 25 -7.00 20.49 31.96
CA THR A 25 -7.96 20.58 30.85
C THR A 25 -7.97 21.99 30.27
N LYS A 26 -8.13 23.01 31.12
CA LYS A 26 -8.13 24.41 30.71
C LYS A 26 -6.81 24.82 30.07
N THR A 27 -5.67 24.42 30.64
CA THR A 27 -4.35 24.73 30.09
C THR A 27 -4.13 24.14 28.69
N LEU A 28 -4.66 22.93 28.44
CA LEU A 28 -4.60 22.27 27.13
C LEU A 28 -5.56 22.89 26.11
N GLU A 29 -6.75 23.30 26.55
CA GLU A 29 -7.78 23.92 25.69
C GLU A 29 -7.45 25.38 25.34
N ASP A 30 -6.90 26.16 26.29
CA ASP A 30 -6.56 27.57 26.12
C ASP A 30 -5.48 27.79 25.04
N GLY A 31 -4.80 26.73 24.59
CA GLY A 31 -3.93 26.79 23.42
C GLY A 31 -2.71 27.68 23.56
N SER A 32 -2.35 28.02 24.80
CA SER A 32 -1.08 28.69 25.09
C SER A 32 0.08 27.93 24.42
N ARG A 33 1.07 28.65 23.87
CA ARG A 33 2.24 28.04 23.22
C ARG A 33 3.09 27.30 24.26
N LEU A 34 2.67 26.09 24.62
CA LEU A 34 3.40 25.18 25.48
C LEU A 34 4.65 24.72 24.74
N ASN A 35 5.81 24.88 25.36
CA ASN A 35 7.02 24.26 24.84
C ASN A 35 6.98 22.73 25.06
N SER A 36 7.87 22.00 24.38
CA SER A 36 7.90 20.52 24.44
C SER A 36 8.10 19.97 25.86
N LYS A 37 8.89 20.65 26.70
CA LYS A 37 9.14 20.23 28.09
C LYS A 37 7.88 20.40 28.96
N GLN A 38 7.21 21.55 28.87
CA GLN A 38 5.98 21.84 29.58
C GLN A 38 4.87 20.87 29.18
N LEU A 39 4.68 20.68 27.87
CA LEU A 39 3.69 19.75 27.36
C LEU A 39 3.98 18.31 27.82
N ASN A 40 5.23 17.84 27.74
CA ASN A 40 5.57 16.48 28.18
C ASN A 40 5.21 16.25 29.65
N ARG A 41 5.46 17.23 30.53
CA ARG A 41 5.05 17.17 31.94
C ARG A 41 3.52 17.14 32.08
N LEU A 42 2.81 17.99 31.33
CA LEU A 42 1.35 18.09 31.37
C LEU A 42 0.66 16.80 30.88
N LEU A 43 1.19 16.20 29.81
CA LEU A 43 0.77 14.89 29.32
C LEU A 43 1.08 13.77 30.33
N GLY A 44 2.21 13.85 31.03
CA GLY A 44 2.53 12.94 32.14
C GLY A 44 1.52 13.01 33.29
N VAL A 45 1.10 14.22 33.68
CA VAL A 45 0.05 14.44 34.68
C VAL A 45 -1.29 13.92 34.16
N SER A 46 -1.67 14.25 32.93
CA SER A 46 -2.90 13.77 32.27
C SER A 46 -2.97 12.25 32.27
N TRP A 47 -1.88 11.58 31.91
CA TRP A 47 -1.77 10.13 31.95
C TRP A 47 -2.00 9.57 33.35
N ARG A 48 -1.37 10.14 34.38
CA ARG A 48 -1.53 9.69 35.78
C ARG A 48 -2.96 9.89 36.27
N LEU A 49 -3.60 11.02 35.96
CA LEU A 49 -5.01 11.27 36.31
C LEU A 49 -5.94 10.19 35.74
N MET A 50 -5.72 9.79 34.48
CA MET A 50 -6.46 8.69 33.84
C MET A 50 -6.20 7.31 34.48
N GLN A 51 -5.10 7.14 35.22
CA GLN A 51 -4.82 5.90 35.95
C GLN A 51 -5.43 5.87 37.34
N ILE A 52 -5.32 6.98 38.09
CA ILE A 52 -5.70 7.07 39.50
C ILE A 52 -7.23 7.02 39.65
N GLN A 53 -7.96 7.70 38.77
CA GLN A 53 -9.42 7.67 38.75
C GLN A 53 -9.91 7.31 37.34
N PRO A 54 -10.22 6.03 37.08
CA PRO A 54 -10.81 5.59 35.82
C PRO A 54 -12.29 6.01 35.74
N ASN A 55 -12.57 7.31 35.84
CA ASN A 55 -13.87 7.88 35.51
C ASN A 55 -13.91 8.11 34.00
N ARG A 56 -14.91 7.52 33.35
CA ARG A 56 -15.14 7.55 31.91
C ARG A 56 -15.27 8.97 31.36
N GLU A 57 -16.12 9.78 31.96
CA GLU A 57 -16.41 11.14 31.49
C GLU A 57 -15.20 12.06 31.68
N ALA A 58 -14.54 11.95 32.83
CA ALA A 58 -13.32 12.68 33.13
C ALA A 58 -12.18 12.33 32.17
N THR A 59 -12.02 11.04 31.85
CA THR A 59 -11.02 10.56 30.90
C THR A 59 -11.31 11.08 29.51
N GLU A 60 -12.56 10.99 29.05
CA GLU A 60 -12.96 11.49 27.72
C GLU A 60 -12.76 13.01 27.61
N THR A 61 -13.05 13.76 28.68
CA THR A 61 -12.84 15.21 28.74
C THR A 61 -11.35 15.57 28.62
N LEU A 62 -10.48 14.86 29.33
CA LEU A 62 -9.03 15.05 29.21
C LEU A 62 -8.51 14.70 27.81
N ILE A 63 -8.97 13.58 27.21
CA ILE A 63 -8.59 13.20 25.84
C ILE A 63 -9.06 14.29 24.85
N LYS A 64 -10.26 14.84 25.04
CA LYS A 64 -10.80 15.93 24.22
C LYS A 64 -9.96 17.20 24.30
N ALA A 65 -9.50 17.58 25.49
CA ALA A 65 -8.62 18.74 25.67
C ALA A 65 -7.28 18.55 24.94
N VAL A 66 -6.65 17.37 25.06
CA VAL A 66 -5.42 17.05 24.31
C VAL A 66 -5.67 17.04 22.81
N TYR A 67 -6.84 16.57 22.36
CA TYR A 67 -7.20 16.57 20.94
C TYR A 67 -7.40 17.97 20.38
N THR A 68 -7.99 18.87 21.16
CA THR A 68 -8.12 20.29 20.81
C THR A 68 -6.75 20.93 20.58
N LEU A 69 -5.79 20.67 21.47
CA LEU A 69 -4.40 21.10 21.27
C LEU A 69 -3.79 20.50 20.00
N TYR A 70 -4.00 19.20 19.74
CA TYR A 70 -3.48 18.51 18.55
C TYR A 70 -4.01 19.05 17.22
N GLN A 71 -5.25 19.53 17.20
CA GLN A 71 -5.87 20.10 16.01
C GLN A 71 -5.34 21.50 15.65
N GLN A 72 -4.58 22.14 16.53
CA GLN A 72 -4.02 23.47 16.26
C GLN A 72 -3.07 23.44 15.05
N ARG A 73 -3.16 24.49 14.24
CA ARG A 73 -2.26 24.69 13.09
C ARG A 73 -0.92 25.25 13.56
N GLY A 74 0.16 24.90 12.86
CA GLY A 74 1.48 25.46 13.13
C GLY A 74 2.17 24.95 14.40
N LEU A 75 1.73 23.81 14.96
CA LEU A 75 2.44 23.17 16.07
C LEU A 75 3.86 22.80 15.65
N LEU A 76 4.83 23.09 16.52
CA LEU A 76 6.20 22.64 16.33
C LEU A 76 6.28 21.12 16.27
N LEU A 77 7.19 20.59 15.45
CA LEU A 77 7.35 19.15 15.25
C LEU A 77 7.47 18.35 16.56
N PRO A 78 8.31 18.76 17.55
CA PRO A 78 8.45 18.01 18.79
C PRO A 78 7.15 17.95 19.60
N VAL A 79 6.35 19.01 19.55
CA VAL A 79 5.04 19.09 20.20
C VAL A 79 4.07 18.10 19.53
N ARG A 80 4.00 18.10 18.20
CA ARG A 80 3.15 17.17 17.44
C ARG A 80 3.54 15.71 17.68
N THR A 81 4.84 15.41 17.74
CA THR A 81 5.38 14.08 18.07
C THR A 81 4.97 13.62 19.47
N LEU A 82 5.06 14.50 20.48
CA LEU A 82 4.65 14.16 21.84
C LEU A 82 3.16 13.83 21.93
N LEU A 83 2.31 14.62 21.25
CA LEU A 83 0.87 14.39 21.20
C LEU A 83 0.54 13.05 20.51
N LEU A 84 1.17 12.76 19.36
CA LEU A 84 1.02 11.48 18.66
C LEU A 84 1.41 10.29 19.55
N LYS A 85 2.57 10.36 20.22
CA LYS A 85 3.03 9.31 21.15
C LYS A 85 2.06 9.12 22.32
N PHE A 86 1.51 10.22 22.85
CA PHE A 86 0.53 10.17 23.92
C PHE A 86 -0.77 9.48 23.48
N PHE A 87 -1.33 9.86 22.32
CA PHE A 87 -2.52 9.21 21.79
C PHE A 87 -2.29 7.73 21.46
N SER A 88 -1.17 7.40 20.81
CA SER A 88 -0.78 6.01 20.53
C SER A 88 -0.72 5.17 21.81
N LYS A 89 -0.12 5.73 22.88
CA LYS A 89 -0.05 5.07 24.19
C LYS A 89 -1.42 4.85 24.83
N ILE A 90 -2.34 5.82 24.72
CA ILE A 90 -3.71 5.63 25.22
C ILE A 90 -4.42 4.54 24.42
N TYR A 91 -4.32 4.58 23.10
CA TYR A 91 -4.96 3.60 22.21
C TYR A 91 -4.48 2.16 22.47
N GLN A 92 -3.18 1.97 22.67
CA GLN A 92 -2.62 0.66 23.04
C GLN A 92 -3.13 0.16 24.41
N LYS A 93 -3.33 1.06 25.38
CA LYS A 93 -3.81 0.68 26.72
C LYS A 93 -5.30 0.40 26.78
N GLU A 94 -6.12 1.10 25.99
CA GLU A 94 -7.56 0.86 25.90
C GLU A 94 -7.85 -0.60 25.48
N GLU A 95 -7.03 -1.16 24.61
CA GLU A 95 -7.14 -2.55 24.16
C GLU A 95 -6.83 -3.58 25.26
N LEU A 96 -5.74 -3.40 26.03
CA LEU A 96 -5.41 -4.31 27.14
C LEU A 96 -6.53 -4.43 28.18
N ARG A 97 -7.36 -3.39 28.30
CA ARG A 97 -8.53 -3.36 29.20
C ARG A 97 -9.82 -3.90 28.55
N SER A 98 -9.85 -4.05 27.24
CA SER A 98 -11.05 -4.34 26.44
C SER A 98 -11.56 -5.78 26.58
N TYR A 99 -10.82 -6.71 27.20
CA TYR A 99 -11.35 -8.04 27.52
C TYR A 99 -12.51 -8.01 28.54
N ARG A 100 -12.68 -6.92 29.30
CA ARG A 100 -13.74 -6.82 30.33
C ARG A 100 -14.71 -5.65 30.16
N LEU A 101 -14.40 -4.63 29.36
CA LEU A 101 -15.23 -3.42 29.22
C LEU A 101 -15.30 -2.94 27.77
N ARG A 102 -16.52 -2.90 27.21
CA ARG A 102 -16.86 -2.53 25.83
C ARG A 102 -16.83 -1.00 25.59
N TYR A 103 -15.98 -0.25 26.31
CA TYR A 103 -15.90 1.20 26.16
C TYR A 103 -14.77 1.58 25.20
N ARG A 104 -15.12 2.31 24.13
CA ARG A 104 -14.16 2.94 23.22
C ARG A 104 -14.34 4.46 23.24
N SER A 105 -13.25 5.20 23.39
CA SER A 105 -13.25 6.66 23.32
C SER A 105 -13.66 7.13 21.92
N LYS A 106 -14.61 8.06 21.88
CA LYS A 106 -15.07 8.66 20.61
C LYS A 106 -14.01 9.60 20.07
N VAL A 107 -13.31 10.31 20.95
CA VAL A 107 -12.22 11.21 20.55
C VAL A 107 -11.05 10.43 19.94
N LEU A 108 -10.65 9.30 20.53
CA LEU A 108 -9.57 8.47 19.96
C LEU A 108 -9.96 7.88 18.61
N SER A 109 -11.20 7.43 18.46
CA SER A 109 -11.69 6.88 17.18
C SER A 109 -11.67 7.94 16.06
N ARG A 110 -12.11 9.17 16.37
CA ARG A 110 -12.02 10.32 15.46
C ARG A 110 -10.58 10.73 15.15
N TRP A 111 -9.70 10.70 16.16
CA TRP A 111 -8.27 10.98 15.96
C TRP A 111 -7.65 9.97 15.00
N LEU A 112 -7.89 8.67 15.21
CA LEU A 112 -7.43 7.61 14.32
C LEU A 112 -7.97 7.79 12.90
N ALA A 113 -9.26 8.09 12.75
CA ALA A 113 -9.86 8.34 11.44
C ALA A 113 -9.23 9.52 10.69
N GLY A 114 -8.59 10.47 11.38
CA GLY A 114 -7.87 11.58 10.73
C GLY A 114 -6.46 11.23 10.22
N LEU A 115 -5.87 10.12 10.67
CA LEU A 115 -4.46 9.81 10.40
C LEU A 115 -4.16 9.48 8.93
N PRO A 116 -4.98 8.69 8.19
CA PRO A 116 -4.72 8.43 6.77
C PRO A 116 -4.65 9.71 5.94
N LEU A 117 -5.59 10.64 6.16
CA LEU A 117 -5.60 11.93 5.47
C LEU A 117 -4.34 12.76 5.82
N GLN A 118 -3.96 12.80 7.10
CA GLN A 118 -2.75 13.48 7.52
C GLN A 118 -1.50 12.89 6.87
N LEU A 119 -1.42 11.56 6.75
CA LEU A 119 -0.31 10.88 6.07
C LEU A 119 -0.22 11.30 4.60
N SER A 120 -1.36 11.35 3.90
CA SER A 120 -1.41 11.77 2.49
C SER A 120 -0.91 13.20 2.25
N HIS A 121 -1.12 14.10 3.22
CA HIS A 121 -0.66 15.50 3.12
C HIS A 121 0.79 15.72 3.60
N LEU A 122 1.33 14.80 4.43
CA LEU A 122 2.70 14.90 4.93
C LEU A 122 3.71 14.39 3.92
N GLY A 123 3.50 13.18 3.37
CA GLY A 123 4.43 12.58 2.41
C GLY A 123 5.89 12.67 2.86
N SER A 124 6.76 13.17 1.98
CA SER A 124 8.20 13.39 2.22
C SER A 124 8.52 14.64 3.03
N ARG A 125 7.55 15.51 3.34
CA ARG A 125 7.81 16.76 4.11
C ARG A 125 8.31 16.46 5.52
N ASN A 126 7.96 15.30 6.07
CA ASN A 126 8.50 14.82 7.33
C ASN A 126 8.48 13.28 7.42
N PRO A 127 9.55 12.59 6.97
CA PRO A 127 9.57 11.13 6.89
C PRO A 127 9.50 10.45 8.26
N GLU A 128 10.04 11.07 9.32
CA GLU A 128 9.98 10.52 10.69
C GLU A 128 8.56 10.51 11.24
N LEU A 129 7.80 11.60 11.03
CA LEU A 129 6.38 11.64 11.39
C LEU A 129 5.54 10.72 10.52
N SER A 130 5.80 10.67 9.21
CA SER A 130 5.09 9.76 8.30
C SER A 130 5.27 8.30 8.73
N THR A 131 6.49 7.90 9.10
CA THR A 131 6.76 6.55 9.65
C THR A 131 5.94 6.29 10.91
N GLN A 132 5.94 7.21 11.88
CA GLN A 132 5.16 7.06 13.11
C GLN A 132 3.65 6.96 12.86
N LEU A 133 3.13 7.71 11.89
CA LEU A 133 1.72 7.62 11.49
C LEU A 133 1.41 6.27 10.87
N ILE A 134 2.27 5.77 9.99
CA ILE A 134 2.11 4.47 9.35
C ILE A 134 2.07 3.35 10.41
N ASP A 135 2.96 3.38 11.41
CA ASP A 135 2.98 2.38 12.49
C ASP A 135 1.67 2.38 13.30
N ILE A 136 1.12 3.57 13.61
CA ILE A 136 -0.14 3.70 14.32
C ILE A 136 -1.31 3.21 13.46
N ILE A 137 -1.35 3.60 12.18
CA ILE A 137 -2.39 3.17 11.22
C ILE A 137 -2.35 1.66 11.05
N HIS A 138 -1.16 1.07 10.87
CA HIS A 138 -0.98 -0.38 10.75
C HIS A 138 -1.45 -1.12 12.00
N THR A 139 -1.08 -0.64 13.18
CA THR A 139 -1.55 -1.20 14.46
C THR A 139 -3.07 -1.12 14.57
N ALA A 140 -3.67 0.00 14.18
CA ALA A 140 -5.13 0.17 14.23
C ALA A 140 -5.88 -0.64 13.17
N ALA A 141 -5.30 -0.81 11.98
CA ALA A 141 -5.84 -1.61 10.89
C ALA A 141 -5.81 -3.11 11.23
N ALA A 142 -4.71 -3.60 11.81
CA ALA A 142 -4.60 -4.97 12.32
C ALA A 142 -5.64 -5.31 13.40
N ARG A 143 -6.18 -4.29 14.07
CA ARG A 143 -7.25 -4.40 15.08
C ARG A 143 -8.65 -4.20 14.50
N ALA A 144 -8.79 -4.14 13.18
CA ALA A 144 -10.05 -3.92 12.47
C ALA A 144 -10.83 -2.68 12.95
N ASN A 145 -10.14 -1.57 13.23
CA ASN A 145 -10.82 -0.33 13.63
C ASN A 145 -11.66 0.23 12.47
N LYS A 146 -12.99 0.16 12.60
CA LYS A 146 -13.94 0.49 11.51
C LYS A 146 -13.81 1.93 10.99
N GLU A 147 -13.67 2.92 11.86
CA GLU A 147 -13.58 4.33 11.44
C GLU A 147 -12.27 4.62 10.71
N LEU A 148 -11.16 4.06 11.23
CA LEU A 148 -9.86 4.13 10.56
C LEU A 148 -9.90 3.44 9.19
N LEU A 149 -10.42 2.22 9.09
CA LEU A 149 -10.48 1.49 7.83
C LEU A 149 -11.33 2.20 6.77
N LYS A 150 -12.45 2.81 7.17
CA LYS A 150 -13.26 3.64 6.27
C LYS A 150 -12.49 4.88 5.76
N SER A 151 -11.77 5.55 6.64
CA SER A 151 -10.92 6.69 6.26
C SER A 151 -9.76 6.27 5.37
N LEU A 152 -9.12 5.14 5.68
CA LEU A 152 -8.03 4.56 4.89
C LEU A 152 -8.53 4.20 3.48
N GLN A 153 -9.71 3.58 3.36
CA GLN A 153 -10.35 3.30 2.07
C GLN A 153 -10.54 4.57 1.22
N THR A 154 -11.04 5.63 1.85
CA THR A 154 -11.31 6.90 1.17
C THR A 154 -10.02 7.60 0.73
N THR A 155 -8.94 7.40 1.49
CA THR A 155 -7.65 8.07 1.26
C THR A 155 -6.69 7.25 0.41
N ALA A 156 -6.93 5.94 0.25
CA ALA A 156 -6.04 5.02 -0.48
C ALA A 156 -5.64 5.52 -1.88
N PRO A 157 -6.54 6.04 -2.74
CA PRO A 157 -6.14 6.51 -4.07
C PRO A 157 -5.06 7.61 -4.03
N ARG A 158 -5.02 8.45 -2.99
CA ARG A 158 -3.99 9.48 -2.79
C ARG A 158 -2.70 8.93 -2.21
N ILE A 159 -2.78 7.93 -1.33
CA ILE A 159 -1.59 7.31 -0.72
C ILE A 159 -0.83 6.50 -1.78
N TYR A 160 -1.55 5.79 -2.64
CA TYR A 160 -0.99 4.92 -3.68
C TYR A 160 -1.00 5.56 -5.07
N ASP A 161 -1.03 6.89 -5.15
CA ASP A 161 -0.86 7.56 -6.44
C ASP A 161 0.57 7.30 -7.00
N PRO A 162 0.72 6.81 -8.24
CA PRO A 162 2.02 6.44 -8.80
C PRO A 162 2.95 7.62 -9.12
N GLN A 163 2.45 8.86 -9.10
CA GLN A 163 3.24 10.05 -9.37
C GLN A 163 3.63 10.78 -8.09
N GLU A 164 2.66 11.02 -7.21
CA GLU A 164 2.85 11.89 -6.02
C GLU A 164 2.45 11.23 -4.70
N GLY A 165 2.02 9.96 -4.75
CA GLY A 165 1.49 9.28 -3.58
C GLY A 165 2.51 9.12 -2.46
N THR A 166 2.02 9.02 -1.23
CA THR A 166 2.85 8.78 -0.04
C THR A 166 3.72 7.52 -0.20
N VAL A 167 3.22 6.51 -0.91
CA VAL A 167 3.98 5.28 -1.20
C VAL A 167 5.21 5.53 -2.07
N VAL A 168 5.18 6.54 -2.95
CA VAL A 168 6.27 6.81 -3.88
C VAL A 168 7.36 7.68 -3.24
N VAL A 169 6.97 8.59 -2.35
CA VAL A 169 7.86 9.61 -1.79
C VAL A 169 8.57 9.18 -0.50
N LEU A 170 8.16 8.06 0.11
CA LEU A 170 8.73 7.56 1.36
C LEU A 170 9.80 6.48 1.14
N PRO A 171 10.74 6.29 2.09
CA PRO A 171 11.76 5.24 2.00
C PRO A 171 11.20 3.82 2.02
N ALA A 172 11.99 2.85 1.53
CA ALA A 172 11.59 1.44 1.35
C ALA A 172 10.93 0.78 2.57
N GLU A 173 11.39 1.05 3.79
CA GLU A 173 10.78 0.51 5.02
C GLU A 173 9.35 1.02 5.24
N SER A 174 9.10 2.30 4.96
CA SER A 174 7.75 2.87 5.01
C SER A 174 6.90 2.33 3.86
N GLN A 175 7.47 2.17 2.66
CA GLN A 175 6.77 1.57 1.52
C GLN A 175 6.29 0.16 1.84
N LYS A 176 7.14 -0.67 2.47
CA LYS A 176 6.79 -2.02 2.91
C LYS A 176 5.55 -2.03 3.81
N ARG A 177 5.50 -1.15 4.81
CA ARG A 177 4.34 -1.03 5.69
C ARG A 177 3.09 -0.54 4.95
N LEU A 178 3.24 0.38 3.99
CA LEU A 178 2.15 0.83 3.14
C LEU A 178 1.64 -0.30 2.24
N VAL A 179 2.50 -1.13 1.66
CA VAL A 179 2.09 -2.32 0.90
C VAL A 179 1.33 -3.29 1.81
N GLN A 180 1.82 -3.54 3.03
CA GLN A 180 1.11 -4.37 4.02
C GLN A 180 -0.27 -3.82 4.38
N LEU A 181 -0.45 -2.49 4.42
CA LEU A 181 -1.75 -1.88 4.69
C LEU A 181 -2.81 -2.21 3.63
N VAL A 182 -2.39 -2.53 2.40
CA VAL A 182 -3.31 -2.98 1.35
C VAL A 182 -4.07 -4.22 1.81
N TYR A 183 -3.48 -5.12 2.61
CA TYR A 183 -4.17 -6.29 3.13
C TYR A 183 -5.44 -5.95 3.95
N PHE A 184 -5.41 -4.85 4.70
CA PHE A 184 -6.51 -4.47 5.61
C PHE A 184 -7.61 -3.62 4.96
N LEU A 185 -7.43 -3.17 3.71
CA LEU A 185 -8.41 -2.31 3.06
C LEU A 185 -9.77 -3.02 2.91
N PRO A 186 -10.90 -2.40 3.29
CA PRO A 186 -12.22 -3.01 3.16
C PRO A 186 -12.59 -3.44 1.74
N SER A 187 -12.09 -2.76 0.70
CA SER A 187 -12.36 -3.08 -0.70
C SER A 187 -11.21 -2.62 -1.58
N LEU A 188 -11.02 -3.24 -2.74
CA LEU A 188 -10.00 -2.86 -3.71
C LEU A 188 -10.66 -2.50 -5.03
N PRO A 189 -11.14 -1.25 -5.19
CA PRO A 189 -11.76 -0.82 -6.44
C PRO A 189 -10.76 -0.82 -7.59
N THR A 190 -11.26 -0.99 -8.81
CA THR A 190 -10.45 -1.08 -10.04
C THR A 190 -9.51 0.12 -10.23
N ASP A 191 -9.94 1.35 -9.89
CA ASP A 191 -9.06 2.54 -9.92
C ASP A 191 -7.83 2.37 -9.02
N LEU A 192 -8.01 1.87 -7.80
CA LEU A 192 -6.90 1.64 -6.88
C LEU A 192 -5.96 0.53 -7.37
N LEU A 193 -6.52 -0.56 -7.92
CA LEU A 193 -5.73 -1.64 -8.52
C LEU A 193 -4.91 -1.13 -9.71
N SER A 194 -5.47 -0.27 -10.55
CA SER A 194 -4.75 0.34 -11.67
C SER A 194 -3.57 1.19 -11.19
N ARG A 195 -3.75 2.00 -10.13
CA ARG A 195 -2.68 2.80 -9.51
C ARG A 195 -1.59 1.92 -8.92
N LEU A 196 -1.97 0.87 -8.21
CA LEU A 196 -1.05 -0.11 -7.63
C LEU A 196 -0.24 -0.84 -8.71
N SER A 197 -0.88 -1.24 -9.81
CA SER A 197 -0.19 -1.86 -10.96
C SER A 197 0.81 -0.88 -11.56
N ARG A 198 0.42 0.40 -11.75
CA ARG A 198 1.34 1.45 -12.18
C ARG A 198 2.51 1.65 -11.22
N CYS A 199 2.30 1.58 -9.90
CA CYS A 199 3.40 1.65 -8.93
C CYS A 199 4.41 0.51 -9.11
N CYS A 200 3.96 -0.70 -9.42
CA CYS A 200 4.82 -1.84 -9.74
C CYS A 200 5.59 -1.60 -11.03
N ILE A 201 4.89 -1.25 -12.11
CA ILE A 201 5.45 -1.13 -13.45
C ILE A 201 6.47 0.02 -13.57
N MET A 202 6.15 1.18 -13.01
CA MET A 202 6.99 2.39 -13.09
C MET A 202 8.20 2.36 -12.14
N GLY A 203 8.52 1.21 -11.53
CA GLY A 203 9.63 1.08 -10.57
C GLY A 203 9.47 1.92 -9.30
N ARG A 204 8.25 2.38 -8.97
CA ARG A 204 8.01 3.13 -7.72
C ARG A 204 8.04 2.24 -6.49
N LEU A 205 7.67 0.98 -6.67
CA LEU A 205 7.90 -0.12 -5.75
C LEU A 205 9.05 -0.97 -6.30
N SER A 206 9.95 -1.42 -5.43
CA SER A 206 10.95 -2.42 -5.81
C SER A 206 10.27 -3.72 -6.29
N SER A 207 11.00 -4.56 -7.03
CA SER A 207 10.50 -5.88 -7.45
C SER A 207 10.05 -6.73 -6.25
N SER A 208 10.79 -6.69 -5.14
CA SER A 208 10.43 -7.38 -3.89
C SER A 208 9.14 -6.87 -3.25
N LEU A 209 8.89 -5.56 -3.26
CA LEU A 209 7.64 -4.98 -2.75
C LEU A 209 6.46 -5.25 -3.69
N SER A 210 6.71 -5.25 -4.99
CA SER A 210 5.72 -5.63 -6.00
C SER A 210 5.31 -7.09 -5.86
N ALA A 211 6.27 -8.01 -5.63
CA ALA A 211 5.98 -9.41 -5.33
C ALA A 211 5.14 -9.57 -4.05
N MET A 212 5.47 -8.82 -2.99
CA MET A 212 4.65 -8.80 -1.76
C MET A 212 3.23 -8.31 -2.02
N LEU A 213 3.07 -7.25 -2.80
CA LEU A 213 1.76 -6.71 -3.17
C LEU A 213 0.94 -7.72 -3.98
N ILE A 214 1.55 -8.31 -5.02
CA ILE A 214 0.93 -9.37 -5.84
C ILE A 214 0.47 -10.53 -4.94
N GLY A 215 1.32 -10.95 -3.99
CA GLY A 215 0.96 -11.98 -3.01
C GLY A 215 -0.22 -11.59 -2.12
N ILE A 216 -0.25 -10.35 -1.61
CA ILE A 216 -1.39 -9.83 -0.83
C ILE A 216 -2.68 -9.86 -1.66
N LEU A 217 -2.62 -9.44 -2.93
CA LEU A 217 -3.78 -9.45 -3.82
C LEU A 217 -4.24 -10.87 -4.14
N HIS A 218 -3.30 -11.80 -4.36
CA HIS A 218 -3.62 -13.21 -4.55
C HIS A 218 -4.37 -13.77 -3.33
N MET A 219 -3.86 -13.55 -2.11
CA MET A 219 -4.50 -14.00 -0.86
C MET A 219 -5.89 -13.39 -0.63
N ARG A 220 -6.16 -12.23 -1.22
CA ARG A 220 -7.47 -11.55 -1.16
C ARG A 220 -8.40 -11.90 -2.32
N SER A 221 -7.93 -12.65 -3.30
CA SER A 221 -8.73 -13.18 -4.40
C SER A 221 -9.41 -14.50 -4.01
N SER A 222 -10.48 -14.83 -4.73
CA SER A 222 -11.16 -16.12 -4.58
C SER A 222 -10.28 -17.33 -4.97
N LEU A 223 -9.19 -17.06 -5.71
CA LEU A 223 -8.32 -18.07 -6.32
C LEU A 223 -7.21 -18.58 -5.38
N SER A 224 -7.05 -17.98 -4.19
CA SER A 224 -6.03 -18.36 -3.20
C SER A 224 -6.23 -19.74 -2.57
N GLY A 225 -7.34 -20.44 -2.86
CA GLY A 225 -7.65 -21.76 -2.30
C GLY A 225 -7.94 -21.75 -0.80
N TRP A 226 -7.86 -20.60 -0.12
CA TRP A 226 -8.19 -20.47 1.29
C TRP A 226 -9.70 -20.52 1.51
N LYS A 227 -10.16 -21.61 2.13
CA LYS A 227 -11.55 -21.82 2.54
C LYS A 227 -11.89 -20.97 3.76
N TYR A 228 -12.00 -19.65 3.60
CA TYR A 228 -12.65 -18.79 4.60
C TYR A 228 -14.16 -18.79 4.39
N SER A 229 -14.92 -18.82 5.49
CA SER A 229 -16.39 -18.79 5.45
C SER A 229 -16.92 -17.48 4.88
N VAL A 230 -17.52 -17.55 3.69
CA VAL A 230 -18.71 -16.80 3.23
C VAL A 230 -18.85 -15.36 3.77
N LYS A 231 -18.28 -14.36 3.05
CA LYS A 231 -19.01 -13.20 2.45
C LYS A 231 -18.17 -12.02 1.94
N ASP A 232 -16.86 -11.97 2.14
CA ASP A 232 -16.08 -10.76 1.81
C ASP A 232 -14.87 -11.08 0.90
N TRP A 233 -15.10 -11.59 -0.32
CA TRP A 233 -14.07 -11.49 -1.35
C TRP A 233 -13.99 -10.04 -1.80
N LEU A 234 -12.83 -9.42 -1.57
CA LEU A 234 -12.69 -7.97 -1.70
C LEU A 234 -12.17 -7.54 -3.07
N ILE A 235 -11.82 -8.51 -3.91
CA ILE A 235 -11.39 -8.37 -5.30
C ILE A 235 -12.20 -9.36 -6.14
N THR A 236 -12.77 -8.90 -7.25
CA THR A 236 -13.40 -9.81 -8.23
C THR A 236 -12.33 -10.52 -9.06
N ASP A 237 -12.62 -11.70 -9.59
CA ASP A 237 -11.65 -12.42 -10.43
C ASP A 237 -11.25 -11.61 -11.65
N VAL A 238 -12.21 -10.86 -12.23
CA VAL A 238 -11.96 -9.93 -13.36
C VAL A 238 -10.96 -8.85 -12.97
N ASP A 239 -11.15 -8.20 -11.83
CA ASP A 239 -10.24 -7.15 -11.34
C ASP A 239 -8.84 -7.71 -11.04
N TYR A 240 -8.78 -8.93 -10.46
CA TYR A 240 -7.53 -9.60 -10.15
C TYR A 240 -6.74 -9.96 -11.42
N PHE A 241 -7.37 -10.61 -12.40
CA PHE A 241 -6.74 -10.91 -13.68
C PHE A 241 -6.38 -9.64 -14.45
N SER A 242 -7.21 -8.59 -14.38
CA SER A 242 -6.90 -7.29 -15.00
C SER A 242 -5.65 -6.66 -14.38
N PHE A 243 -5.50 -6.75 -13.05
CA PHE A 243 -4.30 -6.29 -12.35
C PHE A 243 -3.06 -7.10 -12.76
N LEU A 244 -3.14 -8.43 -12.77
CA LEU A 244 -2.03 -9.30 -13.17
C LEU A 244 -1.62 -9.03 -14.63
N PHE A 245 -2.59 -8.94 -15.53
CA PHE A 245 -2.35 -8.66 -16.94
C PHE A 245 -1.72 -7.29 -17.16
N SER A 246 -2.26 -6.23 -16.53
CA SER A 246 -1.67 -4.89 -16.62
C SER A 246 -0.21 -4.90 -16.15
N THR A 247 0.05 -5.58 -15.03
CA THR A 247 1.40 -5.71 -14.45
C THR A 247 2.34 -6.54 -15.33
N LEU A 248 1.84 -7.59 -15.99
CA LEU A 248 2.58 -8.41 -16.97
C LEU A 248 2.90 -7.65 -18.26
N THR A 249 1.99 -6.79 -18.73
CA THR A 249 2.22 -6.02 -19.94
C THR A 249 3.26 -4.93 -19.73
N GLY A 250 3.37 -4.39 -18.51
CA GLY A 250 4.37 -3.38 -18.17
C GLY A 250 4.13 -2.01 -18.80
N PHE A 251 3.05 -1.83 -19.55
CA PHE A 251 2.72 -0.59 -20.25
C PHE A 251 1.22 -0.38 -20.24
N SER A 252 0.80 0.87 -20.01
CA SER A 252 -0.58 1.27 -20.12
C SER A 252 -1.06 1.24 -21.58
N LYS A 253 -2.38 1.20 -21.76
CA LYS A 253 -2.99 1.25 -23.09
C LYS A 253 -2.60 2.52 -23.84
N GLU A 254 -2.50 3.65 -23.14
CA GLU A 254 -2.12 4.94 -23.69
C GLU A 254 -0.67 4.92 -24.19
N GLU A 255 0.26 4.33 -23.41
CA GLU A 255 1.66 4.18 -23.80
C GLU A 255 1.81 3.25 -25.01
N LEU A 256 1.13 2.09 -25.01
CA LEU A 256 1.14 1.17 -26.15
C LEU A 256 0.56 1.82 -27.42
N THR A 257 -0.52 2.61 -27.28
CA THR A 257 -1.13 3.33 -28.41
C THR A 257 -0.19 4.41 -28.93
N TRP A 258 0.49 5.14 -28.04
CA TRP A 258 1.48 6.14 -28.40
C TRP A 258 2.65 5.54 -29.19
N LEU A 259 3.15 4.37 -28.78
CA LEU A 259 4.22 3.64 -29.47
C LEU A 259 3.87 3.23 -30.91
N GLN A 260 2.58 3.12 -31.26
CA GLN A 260 2.18 2.80 -32.64
C GLN A 260 2.41 3.98 -33.60
N ASN A 261 2.56 5.20 -33.09
CA ASN A 261 2.87 6.38 -33.90
C ASN A 261 4.38 6.44 -34.20
N LEU A 262 4.82 5.64 -35.16
CA LEU A 262 6.24 5.48 -35.58
C LEU A 262 6.99 6.79 -35.90
N ARG A 263 6.28 7.90 -36.17
CA ARG A 263 6.90 9.21 -36.37
C ARG A 263 7.37 9.77 -35.02
N GLY A 264 8.63 9.50 -34.68
CA GLY A 264 9.31 10.13 -33.54
C GLY A 264 9.55 9.22 -32.33
N VAL A 265 9.39 7.91 -32.45
CA VAL A 265 9.79 6.95 -31.39
C VAL A 265 11.25 6.55 -31.62
N PRO A 266 12.20 7.04 -30.80
CA PRO A 266 13.58 6.57 -30.87
C PRO A 266 13.67 5.11 -30.39
N HIS A 267 14.73 4.39 -30.77
CA HIS A 267 15.05 3.04 -30.26
C HIS A 267 14.10 1.90 -30.66
N VAL A 268 13.44 2.02 -31.83
CA VAL A 268 12.71 0.90 -32.43
C VAL A 268 13.63 0.08 -33.34
N ILE A 269 13.74 -1.21 -33.08
CA ILE A 269 14.48 -2.14 -33.93
C ILE A 269 13.61 -2.53 -35.11
N GLN A 270 14.11 -2.20 -36.30
CA GLN A 270 13.51 -2.66 -37.54
C GLN A 270 14.06 -4.05 -37.89
N THR A 271 13.15 -4.95 -38.26
CA THR A 271 13.50 -6.27 -38.77
C THR A 271 12.63 -6.60 -39.97
N GLN A 272 13.18 -7.35 -40.92
CA GLN A 272 12.40 -7.93 -42.02
C GLN A 272 11.89 -9.35 -41.69
N LEU A 273 12.29 -9.90 -40.54
CA LEU A 273 11.96 -11.28 -40.16
C LEU A 273 10.58 -11.41 -39.50
N SER A 274 10.01 -10.31 -39.02
CA SER A 274 8.79 -10.31 -38.22
C SER A 274 7.98 -9.04 -38.44
N PRO A 275 6.63 -9.11 -38.45
CA PRO A 275 5.79 -7.93 -38.49
C PRO A 275 5.80 -7.13 -37.17
N VAL A 276 6.30 -7.72 -36.08
CA VAL A 276 6.41 -7.06 -34.77
C VAL A 276 7.78 -6.37 -34.65
N LEU A 277 7.77 -5.08 -34.38
CA LEU A 277 8.95 -4.28 -34.10
C LEU A 277 9.15 -4.13 -32.59
N LEU A 278 10.40 -4.12 -32.14
CA LEU A 278 10.71 -3.97 -30.72
C LEU A 278 11.06 -2.53 -30.37
N TYR A 279 10.38 -1.97 -29.38
CA TYR A 279 10.83 -0.76 -28.68
C TYR A 279 11.76 -1.17 -27.54
N LEU A 280 13.01 -0.71 -27.59
CA LEU A 280 13.98 -1.03 -26.54
C LEU A 280 13.72 -0.19 -25.29
N THR A 281 13.37 -0.88 -24.20
CA THR A 281 13.32 -0.25 -22.87
C THR A 281 14.73 -0.03 -22.31
N ASP A 282 14.87 0.72 -21.22
CA ASP A 282 16.16 0.80 -20.50
C ASP A 282 16.49 -0.54 -19.83
N LEU A 283 17.77 -0.85 -19.61
CA LEU A 283 18.16 -2.13 -18.96
C LEU A 283 17.51 -2.27 -17.57
N ASP A 284 17.57 -1.24 -16.74
CA ASP A 284 17.01 -1.29 -15.39
C ASP A 284 15.49 -1.46 -15.42
N GLN A 285 14.81 -0.83 -16.38
CA GLN A 285 13.37 -1.02 -16.59
C GLN A 285 13.06 -2.45 -17.02
N PHE A 286 13.84 -3.01 -17.96
CA PHE A 286 13.69 -4.39 -18.41
C PHE A 286 13.85 -5.38 -17.25
N LEU A 287 14.95 -5.27 -16.49
CA LEU A 287 15.25 -6.17 -15.37
C LEU A 287 14.19 -6.08 -14.27
N HIS A 288 13.77 -4.85 -13.92
CA HIS A 288 12.71 -4.65 -12.95
C HIS A 288 11.38 -5.26 -13.42
N HIS A 289 10.99 -5.03 -14.68
CA HIS A 289 9.76 -5.59 -15.23
C HIS A 289 9.82 -7.13 -15.30
N TRP A 290 10.97 -7.71 -15.62
CA TRP A 290 11.20 -9.15 -15.60
C TRP A 290 11.03 -9.74 -14.20
N ASP A 291 11.66 -9.14 -13.17
CA ASP A 291 11.53 -9.59 -11.79
C ASP A 291 10.08 -9.50 -11.28
N VAL A 292 9.36 -8.43 -11.63
CA VAL A 292 7.93 -8.28 -11.29
C VAL A 292 7.09 -9.35 -12.00
N THR A 293 7.43 -9.67 -13.25
CA THR A 293 6.76 -10.70 -14.04
C THR A 293 6.90 -12.09 -13.44
N GLU A 294 8.04 -12.42 -12.81
CA GLU A 294 8.19 -13.69 -12.10
C GLU A 294 7.14 -13.85 -10.98
N ALA A 295 6.84 -12.78 -10.25
CA ALA A 295 5.80 -12.81 -9.22
C ALA A 295 4.39 -12.97 -9.80
N VAL A 296 4.12 -12.36 -10.97
CA VAL A 296 2.86 -12.58 -11.72
C VAL A 296 2.77 -14.03 -12.19
N CYS A 297 3.83 -14.57 -12.78
CA CYS A 297 3.90 -15.95 -13.24
C CYS A 297 3.65 -16.94 -12.10
N HIS A 298 4.30 -16.74 -10.95
CA HIS A 298 4.10 -17.57 -9.78
C HIS A 298 2.64 -17.55 -9.32
N SER A 299 2.03 -16.37 -9.30
CA SER A 299 0.62 -16.21 -8.90
C SER A 299 -0.34 -16.92 -9.86
N LEU A 300 -0.04 -16.94 -11.15
CA LEU A 300 -0.83 -17.66 -12.15
C LEU A 300 -0.66 -19.19 -12.05
N LEU A 301 0.56 -19.65 -11.73
CA LEU A 301 0.89 -21.07 -11.59
C LEU A 301 0.21 -21.74 -10.39
N VAL A 302 -0.03 -20.99 -9.30
CA VAL A 302 -0.67 -21.54 -8.09
C VAL A 302 -2.20 -21.57 -8.17
N ILE A 303 -2.81 -21.01 -9.23
CA ILE A 303 -4.26 -21.07 -9.45
C ILE A 303 -4.67 -22.51 -9.76
N PRO A 304 -5.62 -23.12 -9.03
CA PRO A 304 -6.02 -24.52 -9.25
C PRO A 304 -6.56 -24.81 -10.66
N ALA A 305 -7.30 -23.88 -11.25
CA ALA A 305 -7.87 -23.99 -12.60
C ALA A 305 -6.90 -23.44 -13.67
N ARG A 306 -5.74 -24.09 -13.82
CA ARG A 306 -4.63 -23.60 -14.66
C ARG A 306 -4.97 -23.47 -16.15
N SER A 307 -5.72 -24.40 -16.72
CA SER A 307 -6.15 -24.30 -18.13
C SER A 307 -7.05 -23.08 -18.36
N GLN A 308 -7.98 -22.83 -17.45
CA GLN A 308 -8.86 -21.65 -17.52
C GLN A 308 -8.08 -20.34 -17.33
N SER A 309 -7.10 -20.30 -16.41
CA SER A 309 -6.26 -19.10 -16.24
C SER A 309 -5.39 -18.85 -17.48
N PHE A 310 -4.92 -19.91 -18.14
CA PHE A 310 -4.22 -19.84 -19.42
C PHE A 310 -5.12 -19.27 -20.53
N ASP A 311 -6.35 -19.77 -20.67
CA ASP A 311 -7.32 -19.31 -21.67
C ASP A 311 -7.68 -17.83 -21.47
N ILE A 312 -7.90 -17.40 -20.22
CA ILE A 312 -8.16 -15.99 -19.88
C ILE A 312 -6.97 -15.11 -20.28
N LEU A 313 -5.75 -15.52 -19.93
CA LEU A 313 -4.54 -14.77 -20.25
C LEU A 313 -4.32 -14.68 -21.77
N GLN A 314 -4.47 -15.79 -22.48
CA GLN A 314 -4.40 -15.85 -23.93
C GLN A 314 -5.43 -14.93 -24.60
N SER A 315 -6.66 -14.91 -24.09
CA SER A 315 -7.72 -14.02 -24.57
C SER A 315 -7.35 -12.55 -24.36
N ALA A 316 -6.78 -12.21 -23.19
CA ALA A 316 -6.31 -10.86 -22.90
C ALA A 316 -5.16 -10.43 -23.83
N ILE A 317 -4.16 -11.29 -24.05
CA ILE A 317 -3.06 -11.03 -25.00
C ILE A 317 -3.62 -10.82 -26.42
N SER A 318 -4.49 -11.72 -26.86
CA SER A 318 -5.11 -11.65 -28.19
C SER A 318 -5.92 -10.38 -28.39
N LYS A 319 -6.59 -9.89 -27.35
CA LYS A 319 -7.42 -8.69 -27.41
C LYS A 319 -6.61 -7.40 -27.36
N HIS A 320 -5.50 -7.38 -26.60
CA HIS A 320 -4.82 -6.14 -26.25
C HIS A 320 -3.45 -5.95 -26.91
N LEU A 321 -2.77 -7.03 -27.29
CA LEU A 321 -1.42 -6.98 -27.84
C LEU A 321 -1.35 -7.46 -29.29
N VAL A 322 -2.17 -8.44 -29.68
CA VAL A 322 -2.23 -8.88 -31.08
C VAL A 322 -2.77 -7.76 -31.96
N GLY A 323 -2.05 -7.48 -33.05
CA GLY A 323 -2.34 -6.36 -33.95
C GLY A 323 -1.52 -5.10 -33.67
N LEU A 324 -0.80 -5.02 -32.55
CA LEU A 324 0.21 -3.98 -32.35
C LEU A 324 1.41 -4.25 -33.25
N THR A 325 1.90 -3.20 -33.91
CA THR A 325 3.10 -3.25 -34.76
C THR A 325 4.36 -3.07 -33.91
N VAL A 326 4.33 -2.16 -32.93
CA VAL A 326 5.47 -1.90 -32.03
C VAL A 326 5.16 -2.40 -30.63
N ILE A 327 6.04 -3.22 -30.08
CA ILE A 327 5.90 -3.80 -28.74
C ILE A 327 7.20 -3.56 -27.95
N PRO A 328 7.14 -3.15 -26.69
CA PRO A 328 8.33 -3.06 -25.85
C PRO A 328 9.02 -4.43 -25.73
N ASP A 329 10.35 -4.44 -25.80
CA ASP A 329 11.17 -5.64 -25.64
C ASP A 329 10.89 -6.38 -24.32
N SER A 330 10.74 -5.64 -23.22
CA SER A 330 10.37 -6.19 -21.92
C SER A 330 8.97 -6.83 -21.95
N THR A 331 7.97 -6.19 -22.57
CA THR A 331 6.63 -6.79 -22.74
C THR A 331 6.68 -8.08 -23.56
N ALA A 332 7.38 -8.07 -24.69
CA ALA A 332 7.52 -9.24 -25.56
C ALA A 332 8.19 -10.40 -24.82
N GLY A 333 9.30 -10.13 -24.13
CA GLY A 333 10.02 -11.10 -23.32
C GLY A 333 9.17 -11.66 -22.17
N CYS A 334 8.54 -10.80 -21.38
CA CYS A 334 7.71 -11.17 -20.24
C CYS A 334 6.50 -12.01 -20.65
N VAL A 335 5.76 -11.60 -21.68
CA VAL A 335 4.62 -12.36 -22.21
C VAL A 335 5.06 -13.73 -22.73
N PHE A 336 6.14 -13.78 -23.52
CA PHE A 336 6.68 -15.03 -24.03
C PHE A 336 7.12 -15.96 -22.90
N GLY A 337 7.86 -15.44 -21.91
CA GLY A 337 8.32 -16.20 -20.76
C GLY A 337 7.18 -16.77 -19.91
N VAL A 338 6.15 -15.96 -19.63
CA VAL A 338 4.98 -16.42 -18.86
C VAL A 338 4.18 -17.48 -19.62
N ILE A 339 3.92 -17.30 -20.91
CA ILE A 339 3.22 -18.31 -21.69
C ILE A 339 3.99 -19.63 -21.72
N CYS A 340 5.31 -19.59 -21.94
CA CYS A 340 6.15 -20.79 -21.92
C CYS A 340 6.12 -21.52 -20.57
N LYS A 341 6.10 -20.78 -19.45
CA LYS A 341 6.02 -21.36 -18.10
C LYS A 341 4.63 -21.92 -17.76
N LEU A 342 3.57 -21.28 -18.25
CA LEU A 342 2.20 -21.71 -18.01
C LEU A 342 1.76 -22.86 -18.92
N LEU A 343 2.40 -23.03 -20.09
CA LEU A 343 2.12 -24.13 -21.00
C LEU A 343 2.31 -25.48 -20.31
N ASP A 344 1.28 -26.33 -20.36
CA ASP A 344 1.35 -27.74 -20.01
C ASP A 344 0.56 -28.58 -21.01
N HIS A 345 0.52 -29.90 -20.82
CA HIS A 345 -0.17 -30.83 -21.71
C HIS A 345 -1.70 -30.65 -21.76
N THR A 346 -2.28 -29.82 -20.88
CA THR A 346 -3.72 -29.52 -20.83
C THR A 346 -4.08 -28.19 -21.50
N CYS A 347 -3.09 -27.36 -21.81
CA CYS A 347 -3.29 -26.05 -22.41
C CYS A 347 -3.23 -26.12 -23.94
N VAL A 348 -4.17 -25.43 -24.61
CA VAL A 348 -4.18 -25.30 -26.07
C VAL A 348 -3.84 -23.87 -26.46
N VAL A 349 -2.79 -23.69 -27.27
CA VAL A 349 -2.43 -22.37 -27.78
C VAL A 349 -3.38 -21.99 -28.91
N SER A 350 -3.97 -20.81 -28.78
CA SER A 350 -4.87 -20.22 -29.78
C SER A 350 -4.16 -19.99 -31.11
N GLU A 351 -4.92 -20.12 -32.20
CA GLU A 351 -4.47 -19.80 -33.55
C GLU A 351 -4.07 -18.33 -33.73
N THR A 352 -4.58 -17.42 -32.90
CA THR A 352 -4.18 -16.00 -32.91
C THR A 352 -2.96 -15.74 -32.06
N LEU A 353 -2.78 -16.48 -30.96
CA LEU A 353 -1.66 -16.31 -30.04
C LEU A 353 -0.36 -16.88 -30.60
N LEU A 354 -0.41 -18.05 -31.24
CA LEU A 354 0.81 -18.72 -31.73
C LEU A 354 1.61 -17.87 -32.74
N PRO A 355 1.01 -17.28 -33.80
CA PRO A 355 1.74 -16.44 -34.74
C PRO A 355 2.30 -15.17 -34.10
N PHE A 356 1.58 -14.61 -33.12
CA PHE A 356 2.04 -13.46 -32.36
C PHE A 356 3.27 -13.79 -31.53
N LEU A 357 3.25 -14.91 -30.78
CA LEU A 357 4.41 -15.35 -30.01
C LEU A 357 5.61 -15.65 -30.90
N ALA A 358 5.39 -16.32 -32.04
CA ALA A 358 6.45 -16.56 -33.02
C ALA A 358 7.05 -15.24 -33.53
N SER A 359 6.21 -14.24 -33.84
CA SER A 359 6.66 -12.91 -34.26
C SER A 359 7.51 -12.23 -33.18
N CYS A 360 7.08 -12.28 -31.91
CA CYS A 360 7.87 -11.80 -30.78
C CYS A 360 9.21 -12.53 -30.65
N CYS A 361 9.23 -13.86 -30.79
CA CYS A 361 10.46 -14.66 -30.76
C CYS A 361 11.44 -14.24 -31.85
N TYR A 362 10.97 -14.10 -33.09
CA TYR A 362 11.83 -13.71 -34.21
C TYR A 362 12.43 -12.32 -34.01
N SER A 363 11.64 -11.36 -33.52
CA SER A 363 12.13 -10.00 -33.26
C SER A 363 13.13 -9.97 -32.11
N LEU A 364 12.88 -10.72 -31.02
CA LEU A 364 13.81 -10.85 -29.89
C LEU A 364 15.11 -11.55 -30.31
N LEU A 365 15.02 -12.63 -31.08
CA LEU A 365 16.19 -13.33 -31.61
C LEU A 365 17.00 -12.44 -32.55
N TYR A 366 16.33 -11.71 -33.46
CA TYR A 366 16.99 -10.77 -34.36
C TYR A 366 17.74 -9.68 -33.57
N PHE A 367 17.11 -9.11 -32.54
CA PHE A 367 17.76 -8.15 -31.65
C PHE A 367 19.03 -8.75 -31.03
N LEU A 368 18.93 -9.94 -30.42
CA LEU A 368 20.08 -10.62 -29.80
C LEU A 368 21.23 -10.89 -30.78
N LEU A 369 20.91 -11.20 -32.04
CA LEU A 369 21.91 -11.47 -33.08
C LEU A 369 22.53 -10.21 -33.69
N THR A 370 21.88 -9.05 -33.60
CA THR A 370 22.32 -7.78 -34.21
C THR A 370 22.96 -6.81 -33.23
N LEU A 371 22.98 -7.14 -31.94
CA LEU A 371 23.71 -6.41 -30.90
C LEU A 371 25.23 -6.47 -31.14
N GLU A 372 25.88 -5.30 -31.24
CA GLU A 372 27.32 -5.18 -31.38
C GLU A 372 28.07 -5.57 -30.09
N LYS A 373 29.30 -6.09 -30.23
CA LYS A 373 30.16 -6.65 -29.16
C LYS A 373 30.49 -5.70 -27.98
N GLY A 374 30.09 -4.42 -28.02
CA GLY A 374 30.33 -3.43 -26.97
C GLY A 374 29.37 -3.50 -25.77
N GLU A 375 28.23 -4.19 -25.90
CA GLU A 375 27.19 -4.25 -24.86
C GLU A 375 27.15 -5.60 -24.11
N ALA A 376 28.25 -6.36 -24.08
CA ALA A 376 28.28 -7.74 -23.60
C ALA A 376 27.76 -7.97 -22.16
N GLU A 377 27.93 -7.01 -21.25
CA GLU A 377 27.41 -7.11 -19.87
C GLU A 377 25.91 -6.80 -19.78
N HIS A 378 25.42 -5.85 -20.59
CA HIS A 378 23.99 -5.54 -20.71
C HIS A 378 23.25 -6.71 -21.40
N LEU A 379 23.89 -7.32 -22.40
CA LEU A 379 23.44 -8.52 -23.10
C LEU A 379 23.39 -9.75 -22.20
N LYS A 380 24.36 -9.96 -21.31
CA LYS A 380 24.33 -11.12 -20.40
C LYS A 380 23.18 -11.05 -19.40
N LYS A 381 22.69 -9.84 -19.10
CA LYS A 381 21.60 -9.58 -18.16
C LYS A 381 20.22 -9.57 -18.84
N ARG A 382 20.14 -9.24 -20.14
CA ARG A 382 18.92 -9.29 -20.97
C ARG A 382 18.72 -10.65 -21.60
#